data_AF-A0A835XUH0-F1
#
_entry.id   AF-A0A835XUH0-F1
#
_cell.length_a   1.000
_cell.length_b   1.000
_cell.length_c   1.000
_cell.angle_alpha   90.00
_cell.angle_beta   90.00
_cell.angle_gamma   90.00
#
_symmetry.space_group_name_H-M   'P 1'
#
loop_
_entity.id
_entity.type
_entity.pdbx_description
1 polymer ?
#
loop_
_entity_poly.entity_id
_entity_poly.type
_entity_poly.pdbx_seq_one_letter_code
_entity_poly.pdbx_strand_id
1 'polypeptide(L)'
;MAGKDDFTEATKVTIRLDASANGCTGMFWRSKPEMNASVQAPDWPRNGATFKGWKSVEHPGWVKVDHPKDYWLPIEQHGKPVCHFN
;
A
#
# COMPACT_ATOMS: atom_id res chain seq x y z
N MET A 1 -22.42 -6.11 -4.99
CA MET A 1 -22.03 -5.30 -3.83
C MET A 1 -20.94 -4.36 -4.32
N ALA A 2 -21.25 -3.09 -4.53
CA ALA A 2 -20.22 -2.11 -4.81
C ALA A 2 -19.45 -1.90 -3.50
N GLY A 3 -18.18 -2.27 -3.46
CA GLY A 3 -17.32 -2.02 -2.31
C GLY A 3 -17.34 -0.52 -2.00
N LYS A 4 -17.24 -0.15 -0.72
CA LYS A 4 -17.27 1.27 -0.29
C LYS A 4 -16.07 2.09 -0.79
N ASP A 5 -15.15 1.43 -1.47
CA ASP A 5 -13.94 2.01 -2.02
C ASP A 5 -14.17 2.54 -3.44
N ASP A 6 -14.17 3.86 -3.59
CA ASP A 6 -14.07 4.52 -4.88
C ASP A 6 -12.60 4.58 -5.34
N PHE A 7 -12.13 3.53 -6.02
CA PHE A 7 -10.79 3.50 -6.65
C PHE A 7 -10.77 4.24 -8.00
N THR A 8 -11.09 5.54 -7.98
CA THR A 8 -11.15 6.37 -9.18
C THR A 8 -9.90 7.25 -9.31
N GLU A 9 -9.63 7.80 -10.50
CA GLU A 9 -8.47 8.70 -10.66
C GLU A 9 -8.55 9.95 -9.78
N ALA A 10 -9.76 10.42 -9.46
CA ALA A 10 -9.99 11.59 -8.61
C ALA A 10 -9.63 11.34 -7.14
N THR A 11 -9.71 10.10 -6.66
CA THR A 11 -9.38 9.70 -5.29
C THR A 11 -7.97 9.14 -5.14
N LYS A 12 -7.22 9.11 -6.25
CA LYS A 12 -5.84 8.62 -6.31
C LYS A 12 -4.93 9.59 -5.57
N VAL A 13 -4.17 9.08 -4.61
CA VAL A 13 -3.23 9.85 -3.78
C VAL A 13 -1.81 9.42 -4.07
N THR A 14 -0.87 10.33 -3.81
CA THR A 14 0.56 10.03 -3.87
C THR A 14 0.99 9.48 -2.51
N ILE A 15 1.66 8.33 -2.54
CA ILE A 15 2.06 7.58 -1.36
C ILE A 15 3.57 7.40 -1.39
N ARG A 16 4.25 7.86 -0.35
CA ARG A 16 5.67 7.59 -0.12
C ARG A 16 5.81 6.43 0.86
N LEU A 17 6.59 5.43 0.46
CA LEU A 17 6.97 4.33 1.34
C LEU A 17 8.09 4.76 2.28
N ASP A 18 7.91 4.46 3.55
CA ASP A 18 8.94 4.59 4.57
C ASP A 18 9.00 3.34 5.44
N ALA A 19 9.78 2.36 4.99
CA ALA A 19 10.04 1.14 5.74
C ALA A 19 11.25 1.30 6.70
N SER A 20 11.88 2.49 6.73
CA SER A 20 13.09 2.75 7.52
C SER A 20 12.87 2.57 9.02
N ALA A 21 11.66 2.89 9.51
CA ALA A 21 11.27 2.70 10.90
C ALA A 21 11.35 1.22 11.35
N ASN A 22 11.31 0.28 10.42
CA ASN A 22 11.42 -1.16 10.66
C ASN A 22 12.80 -1.74 10.29
N GLY A 23 13.78 -0.88 9.91
CA GLY A 23 15.08 -1.31 9.42
C GLY A 23 15.03 -2.04 8.06
N CYS A 24 13.88 -2.00 7.37
CA CYS A 24 13.68 -2.70 6.11
C CYS A 24 14.11 -1.83 4.92
N THR A 25 14.63 -2.46 3.87
CA THR A 25 14.98 -1.78 2.61
C THR A 25 13.76 -1.47 1.72
N GLY A 26 12.56 -1.75 2.21
CA GLY A 26 11.24 -1.43 1.64
C GLY A 26 10.24 -2.55 1.96
N MET A 27 9.20 -2.70 1.14
CA MET A 27 8.04 -3.53 1.46
C MET A 27 7.67 -4.46 0.31
N PHE A 28 7.42 -5.73 0.61
CA PHE A 28 6.82 -6.63 -0.36
C PHE A 28 5.35 -6.26 -0.59
N TRP A 29 4.92 -6.34 -1.84
CA TRP A 29 3.52 -6.23 -2.21
C TRP A 29 2.68 -7.26 -1.46
N ARG A 30 1.41 -6.93 -1.20
CA ARG A 30 0.42 -7.87 -0.66
C ARG A 30 -0.66 -8.12 -1.69
N SER A 31 -1.18 -9.35 -1.74
CA SER A 31 -2.26 -9.71 -2.66
C SER A 31 -3.61 -9.14 -2.21
N LYS A 32 -3.95 -9.30 -0.93
CA LYS A 32 -5.15 -8.72 -0.30
C LYS A 32 -4.94 -8.50 1.21
N PRO A 33 -5.63 -7.52 1.82
CA PRO A 33 -5.60 -7.28 3.27
C PRO A 33 -5.97 -8.51 4.10
N GLU A 34 -6.98 -9.27 3.66
CA GLU A 34 -7.54 -10.42 4.38
C GLU A 34 -6.61 -11.64 4.40
N MET A 35 -5.82 -11.82 3.34
CA MET A 35 -4.88 -12.95 3.23
C MET A 35 -3.52 -12.63 3.86
N ASN A 36 -3.19 -11.33 3.98
CA ASN A 36 -1.88 -10.82 4.41
C ASN A 36 -0.68 -11.48 3.69
N ALA A 37 -0.91 -12.09 2.53
CA ALA A 37 0.10 -12.87 1.83
C ALA A 37 1.05 -11.92 1.08
N SER A 38 2.34 -12.06 1.36
CA SER A 38 3.40 -11.35 0.62
C SER A 38 3.53 -11.91 -0.78
N VAL A 39 3.55 -11.02 -1.75
CA VAL A 39 3.86 -11.32 -3.15
C VAL A 39 5.31 -10.91 -3.39
N GLN A 40 6.16 -11.90 -3.68
CA GLN A 40 7.49 -11.63 -4.19
C GLN A 40 7.39 -11.26 -5.67
N ALA A 41 7.34 -9.96 -5.94
CA ALA A 41 7.39 -9.40 -7.27
C ALA A 41 8.56 -8.40 -7.32
N PRO A 42 9.47 -8.49 -8.31
CA PRO A 42 10.78 -7.82 -8.29
C PRO A 42 10.70 -6.28 -8.27
N ASP A 43 9.55 -5.73 -8.66
CA ASP A 43 9.21 -4.32 -8.69
C ASP A 43 8.68 -3.77 -7.34
N TRP A 44 8.78 -4.56 -6.28
CA TRP A 44 8.34 -4.13 -4.95
C TRP A 44 9.01 -2.83 -4.50
N PRO A 45 8.28 -1.92 -3.84
CA PRO A 45 8.73 -0.56 -3.62
C PRO A 45 9.83 -0.56 -2.57
N ARG A 46 10.96 0.03 -2.93
CA ARG A 46 12.07 0.24 -2.01
C ARG A 46 11.75 1.36 -1.02
N ASN A 47 12.46 1.38 0.09
CA ASN A 47 12.33 2.44 1.09
C ASN A 47 12.56 3.81 0.44
N GLY A 48 11.67 4.76 0.69
CA GLY A 48 11.67 6.08 0.07
C GLY A 48 11.02 6.15 -1.32
N ALA A 49 10.57 5.03 -1.89
CA ALA A 49 9.86 5.03 -3.17
C ALA A 49 8.52 5.75 -3.06
N THR A 50 8.15 6.46 -4.11
CA THR A 50 6.85 7.12 -4.23
C THR A 50 6.04 6.43 -5.32
N PHE A 51 4.77 6.11 -5.03
CA PHE A 51 3.84 5.49 -5.96
C PHE A 51 2.45 6.12 -5.80
N LYS A 52 1.55 5.82 -6.74
CA LYS A 52 0.15 6.23 -6.66
C LYS A 52 -0.71 5.10 -6.11
N GLY A 53 -1.78 5.45 -5.43
CA GLY A 53 -2.72 4.47 -4.91
C GLY A 53 -3.94 5.12 -4.25
N TRP A 54 -4.66 4.34 -3.46
CA TRP A 54 -5.89 4.74 -2.81
C TRP A 54 -5.94 4.22 -1.39
N LYS A 55 -6.48 5.02 -0.48
CA LYS A 55 -6.83 4.54 0.87
C LYS A 55 -8.10 3.69 0.76
N SER A 56 -8.09 2.52 1.37
CA SER A 56 -9.30 1.70 1.47
C SER A 56 -10.08 2.08 2.73
N VAL A 57 -11.36 2.36 2.52
CA VAL A 57 -12.40 2.53 3.54
C VAL A 57 -12.90 1.17 4.00
N GLU A 58 -12.96 0.18 3.10
CA GLU A 58 -13.38 -1.19 3.42
C GLU A 58 -12.36 -1.92 4.28
N HIS A 59 -11.07 -1.65 4.07
CA HIS A 59 -9.96 -2.18 4.85
C HIS A 59 -9.14 -1.04 5.49
N PRO A 60 -9.59 -0.49 6.64
CA PRO A 60 -8.86 0.55 7.36
C PRO A 60 -7.43 0.10 7.66
N GLY A 61 -6.47 1.00 7.42
CA GLY A 61 -5.05 0.69 7.60
C GLY A 61 -4.38 0.07 6.37
N TRP A 62 -5.08 -0.01 5.23
CA TRP A 62 -4.52 -0.50 3.97
C TRP A 62 -4.68 0.50 2.84
N VAL A 63 -3.74 0.42 1.90
CA VAL A 63 -3.79 1.13 0.63
C VAL A 63 -3.77 0.14 -0.52
N LYS A 64 -4.62 0.40 -1.51
CA LYS A 64 -4.55 -0.24 -2.81
C LYS A 64 -3.58 0.54 -3.69
N VAL A 65 -2.62 -0.12 -4.28
CA VAL A 65 -1.59 0.48 -5.12
C VAL A 65 -2.10 0.53 -6.56
N ASP A 66 -1.84 1.64 -7.24
CA ASP A 66 -2.07 1.81 -8.68
C ASP A 66 -1.06 0.96 -9.47
N HIS A 67 -1.31 -0.35 -9.49
CA HIS A 67 -0.46 -1.33 -10.14
C HIS A 67 -1.34 -2.30 -10.97
N PRO A 68 -0.89 -2.76 -12.16
CA PRO A 68 -1.66 -3.67 -13.02
C PRO A 68 -2.05 -5.02 -12.40
N LYS A 69 -1.48 -5.35 -11.24
CA LYS A 69 -1.74 -6.59 -10.49
C LYS A 69 -2.52 -6.34 -9.20
N ASP A 70 -3.11 -5.16 -9.03
CA ASP A 70 -3.96 -4.77 -7.89
C ASP A 70 -3.32 -5.07 -6.52
N TYR A 71 -2.07 -4.63 -6.35
CA TYR A 71 -1.33 -4.85 -5.12
C TYR A 71 -1.79 -3.97 -3.97
N TRP A 72 -1.49 -4.42 -2.75
CA TRP A 72 -1.84 -3.75 -1.51
C TRP A 72 -0.63 -3.56 -0.63
N LEU A 73 -0.67 -2.52 0.21
CA LEU A 73 0.30 -2.30 1.28
C LEU A 73 -0.40 -1.86 2.56
N PRO A 74 0.12 -2.26 3.73
CA PRO A 74 -0.36 -1.72 5.00
C PRO A 74 0.14 -0.27 5.14
N ILE A 75 -0.68 0.57 5.75
CA ILE A 75 -0.32 1.96 6.08
C ILE A 75 0.65 1.99 7.27
N GLU A 76 0.50 1.02 8.18
CA GLU A 76 1.28 0.90 9.40
C GLU A 76 1.83 -0.53 9.53
N GLN A 77 3.07 -0.66 9.98
CA GLN A 77 3.65 -1.95 10.36
C GLN A 77 4.36 -1.80 11.71
N HIS A 78 4.08 -2.71 12.64
CA HIS A 78 4.63 -2.70 14.01
C HIS A 78 4.41 -1.38 14.77
N GLY A 79 3.26 -0.72 14.59
CA GLY A 79 2.98 0.56 15.24
C GLY A 79 3.70 1.76 14.62
N LYS A 80 4.29 1.59 13.42
CA LYS A 80 5.01 2.64 12.69
C LYS A 80 4.37 2.87 11.32
N PRO A 81 4.05 4.12 10.95
CA PRO A 81 3.53 4.41 9.63
C PRO A 81 4.59 4.12 8.57
N VAL A 82 4.24 3.28 7.61
CA VAL A 82 5.10 2.91 6.46
C VAL A 82 4.60 3.51 5.15
N CYS A 83 3.37 4.02 5.10
CA CYS A 83 2.85 4.79 3.98
C CYS A 83 2.51 6.22 4.41
N HIS A 84 3.19 7.19 3.80
CA HIS A 84 2.94 8.62 4.00
C HIS A 84 2.20 9.18 2.80
N PHE A 85 1.15 9.94 3.05
CA PHE A 85 0.29 10.50 2.01
C PHE A 85 0.64 11.98 1.81
N ASN A 86 0.95 12.35 0.56
CA ASN A 86 1.23 13.72 0.15
C ASN A 86 0.06 14.33 -0.62
#